data_AF-A0A7Y2UQS9-F1
#
_entry.id   AF-A0A7Y2UQS9-F1
#
_cell.length_a   1.000
_cell.length_b   1.000
_cell.length_c   1.000
_cell.angle_alpha   90.00
_cell.angle_beta   90.00
_cell.angle_gamma   90.00
#
_symmetry.space_group_name_H-M   'P 1'
#
loop_
_entity.id
_entity.type
_entity.pdbx_description
1 polymer ?
#
loop_
_entity_poly.entity_id
_entity_poly.type
_entity_poly.pdbx_seq_one_letter_code
_entity_poly.pdbx_strand_id
1 'polypeptide(L)'
;MVDAMKNPLHKKLQAIKEVQIIRGIELPVGLEFRQLVVTGPPGAGKTYYINQIGGWPNEGYLDLTKEGWWRDQTLVYRPREIHLGLPYKGFKEPLTVFDQEWLDASPDALAIDFTRIRIPPQNQSLLRTNWKDRYIFEFVLPPPKQIYNQRTERQADGYFPVDDNLSLDMVIRQADAYGEIALYLHRAGLNVYIRKDIRQAPMLISEKGEIALPPWAVAEIKTRASLKTYSGWKQLILRQSAIPWFTITNELQELKRASRIPHDGKSFDVVIGRTHLRFAPEIPLGASKKYLRLHKNWIIRQPGSCNAKNIRGFARIQPEETVMLGRSNNDFDILFNFSKDVAKSHVLISNMKGDLLITPIDKMKPIKVVRLDDHDNRE
;
A
#
# COMPACT_ATOMS: atom_id res chain seq x y z
N MET A 1 1.21 -24.52 -39.41
CA MET A 1 2.19 -23.67 -38.71
C MET A 1 1.38 -22.62 -37.96
N VAL A 2 1.09 -22.88 -36.68
CA VAL A 2 0.34 -21.94 -35.83
C VAL A 2 1.30 -20.80 -35.55
N ASP A 3 0.97 -19.61 -36.02
CA ASP A 3 1.70 -18.38 -35.75
C ASP A 3 1.70 -18.22 -34.23
N ALA A 4 2.83 -18.48 -33.59
CA ALA A 4 2.94 -18.46 -32.13
C ALA A 4 2.52 -17.07 -31.66
N MET A 5 1.39 -16.98 -30.95
CA MET A 5 0.99 -15.76 -30.24
C MET A 5 2.22 -15.23 -29.52
N LYS A 6 2.73 -14.08 -29.99
CA LYS A 6 3.98 -13.51 -29.48
C LYS A 6 3.75 -13.22 -28.00
N ASN A 7 4.40 -13.97 -27.13
CA ASN A 7 4.33 -13.79 -25.67
C ASN A 7 4.29 -12.28 -25.35
N PRO A 8 3.21 -11.78 -24.74
CA PRO A 8 2.94 -10.34 -24.61
C PRO A 8 4.00 -9.59 -23.79
N LEU A 9 4.79 -10.33 -23.00
CA LEU A 9 5.85 -9.83 -22.12
C LEU A 9 7.26 -10.04 -22.70
N HIS A 10 7.39 -10.60 -23.90
CA HIS A 10 8.67 -10.91 -24.51
C HIS A 10 9.54 -9.65 -24.65
N LYS A 11 10.77 -9.70 -24.10
CA LYS A 11 11.75 -8.59 -24.03
C LYS A 11 11.32 -7.34 -23.26
N LYS A 12 10.24 -7.41 -22.47
CA LYS A 12 9.74 -6.29 -21.64
C LYS A 12 10.04 -6.47 -20.15
N LEU A 13 10.71 -7.56 -19.75
CA LEU A 13 10.93 -7.86 -18.33
C LEU A 13 12.32 -7.44 -17.88
N GLN A 14 12.39 -6.74 -16.76
CA GLN A 14 13.64 -6.39 -16.08
C GLN A 14 13.66 -6.96 -14.67
N ALA A 15 14.84 -7.42 -14.25
CA ALA A 15 15.02 -7.89 -12.88
C ALA A 15 14.90 -6.73 -11.89
N ILE A 16 14.27 -7.00 -10.75
CA ILE A 16 14.23 -6.04 -9.64
C ILE A 16 15.60 -6.06 -8.96
N LYS A 17 16.20 -4.88 -8.81
CA LYS A 17 17.56 -4.74 -8.25
C LYS A 17 17.60 -5.00 -6.74
N GLU A 18 16.53 -4.66 -6.03
CA GLU A 18 16.47 -4.76 -4.57
C GLU A 18 15.35 -5.70 -4.11
N VAL A 19 15.76 -6.86 -3.60
CA VAL A 19 14.86 -7.88 -3.06
C VAL A 19 15.15 -8.15 -1.58
N GLN A 20 14.10 -8.47 -0.82
CA GLN A 20 14.14 -8.95 0.55
C GLN A 20 13.62 -10.39 0.59
N ILE A 21 14.17 -11.21 1.48
CA ILE A 21 13.72 -12.59 1.66
C ILE A 21 12.68 -12.64 2.79
N ILE A 22 11.47 -13.09 2.47
CA ILE A 22 10.41 -13.35 3.44
C ILE A 22 10.06 -14.83 3.34
N ARG A 23 10.27 -15.58 4.44
CA ARG A 23 10.01 -17.03 4.51
C ARG A 23 10.63 -17.83 3.36
N GLY A 24 11.85 -17.46 2.98
CA GLY A 24 12.59 -18.13 1.90
C GLY A 24 12.20 -17.71 0.48
N ILE A 25 11.32 -16.72 0.31
CA ILE A 25 10.93 -16.20 -1.01
C ILE A 25 11.42 -14.76 -1.18
N GLU A 26 12.00 -14.49 -2.34
CA GLU A 26 12.46 -13.15 -2.75
C GLU A 26 11.25 -12.27 -3.13
N LEU A 27 11.10 -11.14 -2.45
CA LEU A 27 10.06 -10.12 -2.71
C LEU A 27 10.71 -8.74 -2.86
N PRO A 28 10.08 -7.79 -3.56
CA PRO A 28 10.62 -6.43 -3.68
C PRO A 28 10.82 -5.77 -2.30
N VAL A 29 11.93 -5.06 -2.13
CA VAL A 29 12.14 -4.20 -0.95
C VAL A 29 11.11 -3.07 -0.97
N GLY A 30 10.54 -2.73 0.19
CA GLY A 30 9.51 -1.69 0.30
C GLY A 30 8.07 -2.19 0.13
N LEU A 31 7.87 -3.42 -0.34
CA LEU A 31 6.55 -4.05 -0.36
C LEU A 31 6.01 -4.21 1.07
N GLU A 32 4.84 -3.63 1.35
CA GLU A 32 4.09 -3.95 2.56
C GLU A 32 3.31 -5.25 2.32
N PHE A 33 3.49 -6.23 3.20
CA PHE A 33 2.91 -7.57 3.05
C PHE A 33 1.38 -7.57 2.85
N ARG A 34 0.70 -6.52 3.32
CA ARG A 34 -0.75 -6.31 3.18
C ARG A 34 -1.18 -5.73 1.84
N GLN A 35 -0.27 -5.39 0.93
CA GLN A 35 -0.59 -4.86 -0.40
C GLN A 35 -0.62 -5.96 -1.47
N LEU A 36 0.00 -7.11 -1.21
CA LEU A 36 0.24 -8.16 -2.19
C LEU A 36 -1.03 -8.94 -2.54
N VAL A 37 -1.29 -9.03 -3.84
CA VAL A 37 -2.38 -9.80 -4.45
C VAL A 37 -1.75 -10.71 -5.50
N VAL A 38 -1.92 -12.02 -5.35
CA VAL A 38 -1.28 -13.02 -6.21
C VAL A 38 -2.29 -13.55 -7.21
N THR A 39 -1.91 -13.60 -8.48
CA THR A 39 -2.78 -14.13 -9.54
C THR A 39 -1.97 -14.81 -10.66
N GLY A 40 -2.62 -15.49 -11.60
CA GLY A 40 -1.96 -16.27 -12.64
C GLY A 40 -2.79 -17.49 -13.09
N PRO A 41 -2.37 -18.20 -14.15
CA PRO A 41 -3.10 -19.32 -14.71
C PRO A 41 -3.23 -20.51 -13.74
N PRO A 42 -4.20 -21.40 -13.97
CA PRO A 42 -4.33 -22.64 -13.19
C PRO A 42 -3.04 -23.47 -13.29
N GLY A 43 -2.67 -24.13 -12.20
CA GLY A 43 -1.45 -24.94 -12.12
C GLY A 43 -0.16 -24.18 -11.81
N ALA A 44 -0.12 -22.84 -11.91
CA ALA A 44 1.09 -22.02 -11.77
C ALA A 44 1.75 -22.02 -10.36
N GLY A 45 1.14 -22.66 -9.36
CA GLY A 45 1.68 -22.77 -8.01
C GLY A 45 1.33 -21.61 -7.07
N LYS A 46 0.28 -20.84 -7.39
CA LYS A 46 -0.21 -19.69 -6.60
C LYS A 46 -0.55 -20.06 -5.17
N THR A 47 -1.27 -21.16 -4.96
CA THR A 47 -1.68 -21.63 -3.63
C THR A 47 -0.49 -22.04 -2.80
N TYR A 48 0.46 -22.76 -3.42
CA TYR A 48 1.73 -23.12 -2.78
C TYR A 48 2.52 -21.86 -2.37
N TYR A 49 2.59 -20.88 -3.26
CA TYR A 49 3.25 -19.60 -3.00
C TYR A 49 2.60 -18.84 -1.84
N ILE A 50 1.27 -18.67 -1.84
CA ILE A 50 0.52 -18.03 -0.75
C ILE A 50 0.73 -18.72 0.58
N ASN A 51 0.67 -20.05 0.61
CA ASN A 51 0.89 -20.83 1.83
C ASN A 51 2.32 -20.66 2.36
N GLN A 52 3.32 -20.66 1.48
CA GLN A 52 4.72 -20.50 1.87
C GLN A 52 4.99 -19.12 2.51
N ILE A 53 4.39 -18.05 1.97
CA ILE A 53 4.51 -16.71 2.58
C ILE A 53 3.59 -16.52 3.78
N GLY A 54 2.62 -17.41 4.03
CA GLY A 54 1.64 -17.29 5.10
C GLY A 54 0.52 -16.30 4.81
N GLY A 55 0.08 -16.25 3.56
CA GLY A 55 -1.11 -15.50 3.16
C GLY A 55 -2.40 -16.20 3.58
N TRP A 56 -3.53 -15.60 3.20
CA TRP A 56 -4.86 -16.09 3.53
C TRP A 56 -5.18 -17.35 2.71
N PRO A 57 -5.66 -18.44 3.34
CA PRO A 57 -5.74 -19.77 2.72
C PRO A 57 -6.84 -19.92 1.67
N ASN A 58 -7.80 -18.99 1.62
CA ASN A 58 -8.93 -19.09 0.69
C ASN A 58 -8.63 -18.33 -0.60
N GLU A 59 -8.94 -18.93 -1.74
CA GLU A 59 -8.90 -18.26 -3.03
C GLU A 59 -10.00 -17.19 -3.12
N GLY A 60 -9.72 -16.10 -3.82
CA GLY A 60 -10.69 -15.05 -4.14
C GLY A 60 -11.03 -15.04 -5.62
N TYR A 61 -12.16 -14.43 -5.96
CA TYR A 61 -12.49 -14.07 -7.32
C TYR A 61 -12.59 -12.54 -7.40
N LEU A 62 -12.08 -11.98 -8.50
CA LEU A 62 -12.12 -10.55 -8.76
C LEU A 62 -12.60 -10.29 -10.18
N ASP A 63 -13.82 -9.76 -10.30
CA ASP A 63 -14.37 -9.29 -11.57
C ASP A 63 -13.84 -7.88 -11.89
N LEU A 64 -13.04 -7.78 -12.95
CA LEU A 64 -12.44 -6.51 -13.38
C LEU A 64 -13.42 -5.59 -14.14
N THR A 65 -14.61 -6.07 -14.50
CA THR A 65 -15.65 -5.30 -15.19
C THR A 65 -16.52 -4.50 -14.23
N LYS A 66 -16.58 -4.94 -12.96
CA LYS A 66 -17.38 -4.31 -11.91
C LYS A 66 -16.81 -2.94 -11.52
N GLU A 67 -17.66 -1.92 -11.55
CA GLU A 67 -17.27 -0.60 -11.07
C GLU A 67 -16.90 -0.67 -9.57
N GLY A 68 -15.72 -0.13 -9.23
CA GLY A 68 -15.28 -0.10 -7.84
C GLY A 68 -14.74 -1.42 -7.31
N TRP A 69 -14.37 -2.39 -8.16
CA TRP A 69 -13.80 -3.68 -7.73
C TRP A 69 -12.60 -3.53 -6.78
N TRP A 70 -11.89 -2.40 -6.82
CA TRP A 70 -10.80 -2.09 -5.88
C TRP A 70 -11.26 -1.94 -4.42
N ARG A 71 -12.57 -1.91 -4.16
CA ARG A 71 -13.19 -1.94 -2.83
C ARG A 71 -13.73 -3.31 -2.45
N ASP A 72 -13.59 -4.31 -3.30
CA ASP A 72 -14.19 -5.63 -3.09
C ASP A 72 -13.65 -6.30 -1.81
N GLN A 73 -14.53 -7.01 -1.10
CA GLN A 73 -14.21 -7.71 0.14
C GLN A 73 -13.17 -8.82 -0.08
N THR A 74 -13.26 -9.48 -1.25
CA THR A 74 -12.13 -9.79 -2.13
C THR A 74 -10.74 -9.56 -1.57
N LEU A 75 -10.44 -8.27 -1.54
CA LEU A 75 -9.12 -7.72 -1.41
C LEU A 75 -8.85 -7.21 0.01
N VAL A 76 -9.71 -7.45 1.00
CA VAL A 76 -9.52 -6.96 2.37
C VAL A 76 -8.36 -7.67 3.07
N TYR A 77 -8.38 -9.00 3.05
CA TYR A 77 -7.37 -9.85 3.66
C TYR A 77 -6.29 -10.21 2.63
N ARG A 78 -5.05 -9.83 2.92
CA ARG A 78 -3.87 -10.03 2.06
C ARG A 78 -2.65 -10.38 2.91
N PRO A 79 -1.67 -11.10 2.35
CA PRO A 79 -1.59 -11.56 0.96
C PRO A 79 -2.59 -12.65 0.65
N ARG A 80 -3.11 -12.68 -0.57
CA ARG A 80 -4.14 -13.64 -0.99
C ARG A 80 -4.04 -13.93 -2.48
N GLU A 81 -4.39 -15.16 -2.84
CA GLU A 81 -4.58 -15.61 -4.22
C GLU A 81 -5.96 -15.18 -4.74
N ILE A 82 -5.99 -14.62 -5.95
CA ILE A 82 -7.23 -14.33 -6.66
C ILE A 82 -7.21 -14.87 -8.09
N HIS A 83 -8.38 -15.28 -8.57
CA HIS A 83 -8.66 -15.48 -9.98
C HIS A 83 -9.31 -14.24 -10.56
N LEU A 84 -8.95 -13.91 -11.79
CA LEU A 84 -9.48 -12.75 -12.49
C LEU A 84 -10.66 -13.15 -13.38
N GLY A 85 -11.80 -12.50 -13.19
CA GLY A 85 -12.87 -12.47 -14.17
C GLY A 85 -12.51 -11.47 -15.26
N LEU A 86 -12.26 -11.98 -16.47
CA LEU A 86 -11.84 -11.20 -17.63
C LEU A 86 -13.00 -11.05 -18.62
N PRO A 87 -13.26 -9.84 -19.15
CA PRO A 87 -14.23 -9.67 -20.22
C PRO A 87 -13.67 -10.18 -21.55
N TYR A 88 -14.40 -11.07 -22.22
CA TYR A 88 -14.10 -11.51 -23.59
C TYR A 88 -15.13 -10.96 -24.57
N LYS A 89 -14.71 -10.71 -25.82
CA LYS A 89 -15.61 -10.27 -26.89
C LYS A 89 -16.66 -11.35 -27.17
N GLY A 90 -17.92 -10.96 -27.30
CA GLY A 90 -19.03 -11.88 -27.51
C GLY A 90 -19.58 -12.55 -26.25
N PHE A 91 -18.88 -12.45 -25.11
CA PHE A 91 -19.34 -12.97 -23.82
C PHE A 91 -19.93 -11.85 -22.95
N LYS A 92 -21.17 -12.03 -22.50
CA LYS A 92 -21.85 -11.04 -21.64
C LYS A 92 -21.20 -10.99 -20.26
N GLU A 93 -20.89 -12.14 -19.68
CA GLU A 93 -20.32 -12.25 -18.34
C GLU A 93 -18.79 -12.34 -18.40
N PRO A 94 -18.08 -11.85 -17.36
CA PRO A 94 -16.63 -11.99 -17.26
C PRO A 94 -16.27 -13.42 -16.90
N LEU A 95 -15.38 -14.03 -17.68
CA LEU A 95 -14.96 -15.42 -17.51
C LEU A 95 -13.57 -15.51 -16.90
N THR A 96 -13.34 -16.54 -16.10
CA THR A 96 -12.00 -17.02 -15.79
C THR A 96 -11.48 -17.88 -16.93
N VAL A 97 -10.16 -18.09 -16.99
CA VAL A 97 -9.52 -18.91 -18.03
C VAL A 97 -9.78 -20.42 -17.86
N PHE A 98 -10.55 -20.81 -16.86
CA PHE A 98 -10.92 -22.20 -16.56
C PHE A 98 -12.43 -22.40 -16.45
N ASP A 99 -13.24 -21.36 -16.74
CA ASP A 99 -14.69 -21.53 -16.84
C ASP A 99 -15.00 -22.40 -18.07
N GLN A 100 -16.07 -23.20 -17.98
CA GLN A 100 -16.44 -24.13 -19.04
C GLN A 100 -16.69 -23.42 -20.37
N GLU A 101 -17.35 -22.26 -20.32
CA GLU A 101 -17.61 -21.41 -21.49
C GLU A 101 -16.31 -20.91 -22.14
N TRP A 102 -15.25 -20.72 -21.36
CA TRP A 102 -13.93 -20.33 -21.88
C TRP A 102 -13.21 -21.53 -22.51
N LEU A 103 -13.30 -22.70 -21.87
CA LEU A 103 -12.68 -23.94 -22.34
C LEU A 103 -13.30 -24.43 -23.66
N ASP A 104 -14.62 -24.29 -23.81
CA ASP A 104 -15.37 -24.72 -24.99
C ASP A 104 -15.29 -23.72 -26.16
N ALA A 105 -14.88 -22.49 -25.90
CA ALA A 105 -14.77 -21.46 -26.93
C ALA A 105 -13.59 -21.70 -27.89
N SER A 106 -13.80 -21.35 -29.16
CA SER A 106 -12.70 -21.37 -30.13
C SER A 106 -11.65 -20.31 -29.79
N PRO A 107 -10.35 -20.57 -30.02
CA PRO A 107 -9.28 -19.62 -29.72
C PRO A 107 -9.50 -18.22 -30.34
N ASP A 108 -10.04 -18.16 -31.56
CA ASP A 108 -10.30 -16.92 -32.28
C ASP A 108 -11.39 -16.05 -31.62
N ALA A 109 -12.28 -16.65 -30.83
CA ALA A 109 -13.34 -15.95 -30.11
C ALA A 109 -12.85 -15.37 -28.76
N LEU A 110 -11.70 -15.81 -28.25
CA LEU A 110 -11.20 -15.50 -26.90
C LEU A 110 -10.35 -14.23 -26.84
N ALA A 111 -10.77 -13.18 -27.56
CA ALA A 111 -10.12 -11.87 -27.47
C ALA A 111 -10.63 -11.09 -26.25
N ILE A 112 -9.72 -10.63 -25.38
CA ILE A 112 -10.06 -9.81 -24.21
C ILE A 112 -10.64 -8.46 -24.67
N ASP A 113 -11.78 -8.07 -24.11
CA ASP A 113 -12.38 -6.76 -24.30
C ASP A 113 -11.92 -5.78 -23.21
N PHE A 114 -10.74 -5.20 -23.44
CA PHE A 114 -10.13 -4.24 -22.50
C PHE A 114 -11.01 -3.02 -22.20
N THR A 115 -11.93 -2.65 -23.08
CA THR A 115 -12.79 -1.47 -22.89
C THR A 115 -13.77 -1.62 -21.73
N ARG A 116 -14.11 -2.87 -21.39
CA ARG A 116 -15.00 -3.22 -20.28
C ARG A 116 -14.28 -3.28 -18.94
N ILE A 117 -12.95 -3.31 -18.93
CA ILE A 117 -12.16 -3.35 -17.71
C ILE A 117 -12.19 -1.98 -17.04
N ARG A 118 -12.59 -1.96 -15.77
CA ARG A 118 -12.57 -0.75 -14.95
C ARG A 118 -11.21 -0.63 -14.28
N ILE A 119 -10.62 0.55 -14.32
CA ILE A 119 -9.35 0.85 -13.65
C ILE A 119 -9.63 1.81 -12.50
N PRO A 120 -8.98 1.64 -11.33
CA PRO A 120 -9.13 2.59 -10.24
C PRO A 120 -8.75 4.00 -10.69
N PRO A 121 -9.55 5.02 -10.31
CA PRO A 121 -9.28 6.39 -10.73
C PRO A 121 -7.91 6.84 -10.23
N GLN A 122 -7.18 7.57 -11.07
CA GLN A 122 -5.93 8.21 -10.67
C GLN A 122 -6.27 9.41 -9.78
N ASN A 123 -5.99 9.29 -8.49
CA ASN A 123 -6.35 10.33 -7.54
C ASN A 123 -5.26 11.40 -7.47
N GLN A 124 -5.64 12.64 -7.74
CA GLN A 124 -4.78 13.83 -7.59
C GLN A 124 -5.01 14.57 -6.26
N SER A 125 -5.93 14.08 -5.43
CA SER A 125 -6.33 14.71 -4.17
C SER A 125 -5.81 13.93 -2.95
N LEU A 126 -5.22 14.65 -1.99
CA LEU A 126 -4.52 14.12 -0.80
C LEU A 126 -5.41 13.37 0.21
N LEU A 127 -6.74 13.48 0.10
CA LEU A 127 -7.69 12.95 1.09
C LEU A 127 -8.43 11.67 0.67
N ARG A 128 -8.26 11.21 -0.58
CA ARG A 128 -8.88 9.97 -1.07
C ARG A 128 -7.83 8.88 -1.19
N THR A 129 -8.15 7.67 -0.74
CA THR A 129 -7.27 6.50 -0.85
C THR A 129 -6.77 6.33 -2.29
N ASN A 130 -5.45 6.36 -2.50
CA ASN A 130 -4.89 6.01 -3.80
C ASN A 130 -4.98 4.49 -3.99
N TRP A 131 -6.01 4.05 -4.70
CA TRP A 131 -6.27 2.63 -4.93
C TRP A 131 -5.20 1.99 -5.81
N LYS A 132 -4.50 2.75 -6.67
CA LYS A 132 -3.42 2.20 -7.50
C LYS A 132 -2.19 1.80 -6.68
N ASP A 133 -1.85 2.59 -5.65
CA ASP A 133 -0.74 2.32 -4.73
C ASP A 133 -1.10 1.33 -3.61
N ARG A 134 -2.39 1.08 -3.40
CA ARG A 134 -2.87 0.18 -2.35
C ARG A 134 -2.61 -1.29 -2.66
N TYR A 135 -2.55 -1.64 -3.94
CA TYR A 135 -2.42 -3.02 -4.40
C TYR A 135 -1.14 -3.21 -5.20
N ILE A 136 -0.50 -4.34 -4.97
CA ILE A 136 0.58 -4.86 -5.78
C ILE A 136 0.09 -6.20 -6.33
N PHE A 137 -0.11 -6.26 -7.64
CA PHE A 137 -0.49 -7.47 -8.34
C PHE A 137 0.76 -8.23 -8.77
N GLU A 138 0.92 -9.43 -8.24
CA GLU A 138 1.99 -10.33 -8.62
C GLU A 138 1.42 -11.47 -9.45
N PHE A 139 1.79 -11.47 -10.73
CA PHE A 139 1.40 -12.48 -11.71
C PHE A 139 2.43 -13.59 -11.72
N VAL A 140 2.04 -14.76 -11.22
CA VAL A 140 2.85 -15.98 -11.27
C VAL A 140 2.65 -16.61 -12.65
N LEU A 141 3.62 -16.40 -13.54
CA LEU A 141 3.62 -16.83 -14.94
C LEU A 141 4.87 -17.65 -15.29
N PRO A 142 4.94 -18.92 -14.85
CA PRO A 142 5.95 -19.85 -15.32
C PRO A 142 5.83 -20.12 -16.83
N PRO A 143 6.90 -20.65 -17.46
CA PRO A 143 6.83 -21.12 -18.83
C PRO A 143 5.66 -22.11 -19.03
N PRO A 144 4.84 -21.99 -20.10
CA PRO A 144 3.67 -22.85 -20.31
C PRO A 144 3.99 -24.35 -20.28
N LYS A 145 5.16 -24.75 -20.80
CA LYS A 145 5.62 -26.16 -20.75
C LYS A 145 5.78 -26.67 -19.31
N GLN A 146 6.26 -25.83 -18.40
CA GLN A 146 6.41 -26.18 -16.99
C GLN A 146 5.04 -26.34 -16.33
N ILE A 147 4.09 -25.43 -16.61
CA ILE A 147 2.72 -25.51 -16.08
C ILE A 147 2.02 -26.78 -16.60
N TYR A 148 2.17 -27.08 -17.90
CA TYR A 148 1.62 -28.29 -18.53
C TYR A 148 2.12 -29.55 -17.82
N ASN A 149 3.45 -29.72 -17.70
CA ASN A 149 4.02 -30.88 -17.02
C ASN A 149 3.53 -31.00 -15.57
N GLN A 150 3.49 -29.89 -14.82
CA GLN A 150 3.00 -29.89 -13.44
C GLN A 150 1.53 -30.28 -13.32
N ARG A 151 0.67 -29.89 -14.28
CA ARG A 151 -0.75 -30.27 -14.28
C ARG A 151 -0.93 -31.72 -14.71
N THR A 152 -0.18 -32.18 -15.71
CA THR A 152 -0.17 -33.60 -16.12
C THR A 152 0.28 -34.53 -14.98
N GLU A 153 1.32 -34.15 -14.25
CA GLU A 153 1.77 -34.90 -13.06
C GLU A 153 0.67 -34.94 -11.98
N ARG A 154 -0.01 -33.82 -11.71
CA ARG A 154 -1.09 -33.78 -10.71
C ARG A 154 -2.33 -34.56 -11.13
N GLN A 155 -2.65 -34.64 -12.42
CA GLN A 155 -3.74 -35.50 -12.91
C GLN A 155 -3.49 -36.97 -12.61
N ALA A 156 -2.24 -37.41 -12.53
CA ALA A 156 -1.92 -38.78 -12.12
C ALA A 156 -2.30 -39.06 -10.65
N ASP A 157 -2.33 -38.01 -9.81
CA ASP A 157 -2.58 -38.09 -8.36
C ASP A 157 -4.04 -37.77 -7.97
N GLY A 158 -4.88 -37.29 -8.89
CA GLY A 158 -6.28 -36.94 -8.59
C GLY A 158 -7.10 -36.44 -9.79
N TYR A 159 -8.42 -36.38 -9.63
CA TYR A 159 -9.33 -35.87 -10.66
C TYR A 159 -9.52 -34.36 -10.55
N PHE A 160 -9.20 -33.64 -11.63
CA PHE A 160 -9.32 -32.19 -11.75
C PHE A 160 -10.13 -31.85 -13.02
N PRO A 161 -11.42 -31.49 -12.89
CA PRO A 161 -12.29 -31.24 -14.06
C PRO A 161 -11.76 -30.16 -15.01
N VAL A 162 -11.07 -29.16 -14.47
CA VAL A 162 -10.42 -28.06 -15.23
C VAL A 162 -9.29 -28.55 -16.14
N ASP A 163 -8.79 -29.76 -15.90
CA ASP A 163 -7.71 -30.38 -16.67
C ASP A 163 -8.25 -31.46 -17.64
N ASP A 164 -9.57 -31.65 -17.74
CA ASP A 164 -10.15 -32.59 -18.71
C ASP A 164 -9.74 -32.18 -20.14
N ASN A 165 -9.05 -33.09 -20.85
CA ASN A 165 -8.41 -32.83 -22.15
C ASN A 165 -7.29 -31.75 -22.14
N LEU A 166 -6.49 -31.69 -21.06
CA LEU A 166 -5.33 -30.82 -20.94
C LEU A 166 -4.39 -30.89 -22.16
N SER A 167 -4.25 -29.77 -22.86
CA SER A 167 -3.31 -29.61 -23.97
C SER A 167 -2.31 -28.49 -23.69
N LEU A 168 -1.11 -28.59 -24.26
CA LEU A 168 -0.11 -27.53 -24.15
C LEU A 168 -0.62 -26.21 -24.76
N ASP A 169 -1.39 -26.29 -25.85
CA ASP A 169 -2.00 -25.11 -26.49
C ASP A 169 -2.94 -24.38 -25.53
N MET A 170 -3.82 -25.12 -24.83
CA MET A 170 -4.68 -24.52 -23.80
C MET A 170 -3.86 -23.82 -22.71
N VAL A 171 -2.79 -24.44 -22.22
CA VAL A 171 -1.93 -23.83 -21.19
C VAL A 171 -1.24 -22.56 -21.71
N ILE A 172 -0.81 -22.56 -22.97
CA ILE A 172 -0.25 -21.37 -23.63
C ILE A 172 -1.31 -20.26 -23.67
N ARG A 173 -2.53 -20.54 -24.15
CA ARG A 173 -3.62 -19.56 -24.21
C ARG A 173 -3.97 -18.98 -22.84
N GLN A 174 -4.04 -19.83 -21.81
CA GLN A 174 -4.30 -19.38 -20.44
C GLN A 174 -3.17 -18.48 -19.93
N ALA A 175 -1.91 -18.85 -20.16
CA ALA A 175 -0.76 -18.04 -19.75
C ALA A 175 -0.69 -16.70 -20.50
N ASP A 176 -1.00 -16.71 -21.80
CA ASP A 176 -1.02 -15.52 -22.64
C ASP A 176 -2.13 -14.55 -22.22
N ALA A 177 -3.35 -15.03 -21.93
CA ALA A 177 -4.41 -14.20 -21.39
C ALA A 177 -4.00 -13.47 -20.09
N TYR A 178 -3.32 -14.17 -19.18
CA TYR A 178 -2.76 -13.57 -17.98
C TYR A 178 -1.59 -12.60 -18.27
N GLY A 179 -0.77 -12.87 -19.29
CA GLY A 179 0.28 -11.96 -19.72
C GLY A 179 -0.26 -10.66 -20.35
N GLU A 180 -1.33 -10.76 -21.14
CA GLU A 180 -2.02 -9.62 -21.75
C GLU A 180 -2.66 -8.73 -20.70
N ILE A 181 -3.40 -9.30 -19.75
CA ILE A 181 -4.01 -8.52 -18.67
C ILE A 181 -2.94 -7.90 -17.76
N ALA A 182 -1.84 -8.60 -17.45
CA ALA A 182 -0.76 -8.04 -16.66
C ALA A 182 -0.15 -6.80 -17.34
N LEU A 183 0.07 -6.88 -18.65
CA LEU A 183 0.55 -5.75 -19.44
C LEU A 183 -0.47 -4.60 -19.47
N TYR A 184 -1.75 -4.90 -19.63
CA TYR A 184 -2.81 -3.89 -19.62
C TYR A 184 -2.90 -3.15 -18.27
N LEU A 185 -2.92 -3.88 -17.16
CA LEU A 185 -2.97 -3.31 -15.82
C LEU A 185 -1.72 -2.47 -15.51
N HIS A 186 -0.54 -2.92 -15.95
CA HIS A 186 0.70 -2.14 -15.85
C HIS A 186 0.61 -0.81 -16.61
N ARG A 187 0.19 -0.84 -17.88
CA ARG A 187 -0.02 0.36 -18.70
C ARG A 187 -1.07 1.30 -18.13
N ALA A 188 -2.05 0.75 -17.40
CA ALA A 188 -3.05 1.52 -16.68
C ALA A 188 -2.52 2.15 -15.37
N GLY A 189 -1.25 1.92 -15.02
CA GLY A 189 -0.56 2.51 -13.86
C GLY A 189 -0.77 1.76 -12.55
N LEU A 190 -1.15 0.48 -12.61
CA LEU A 190 -1.17 -0.39 -11.43
C LEU A 190 0.23 -0.98 -11.18
N ASN A 191 0.53 -1.27 -9.91
CA ASN A 191 1.78 -1.94 -9.54
C ASN A 191 1.66 -3.42 -9.92
N VAL A 192 2.35 -3.81 -10.99
CA VAL A 192 2.33 -5.17 -11.53
C VAL A 192 3.74 -5.75 -11.56
N TYR A 193 3.87 -6.96 -11.01
CA TYR A 193 5.08 -7.77 -11.04
C TYR A 193 4.83 -9.10 -11.73
N ILE A 194 5.85 -9.60 -12.42
CA ILE A 194 5.81 -10.90 -13.08
C ILE A 194 6.80 -11.84 -12.40
N ARG A 195 6.33 -12.95 -11.87
CA ARG A 195 7.19 -14.01 -11.33
C ARG A 195 7.14 -15.23 -12.25
N LYS A 196 8.29 -15.65 -12.77
CA LYS A 196 8.41 -16.87 -13.58
C LYS A 196 8.55 -18.15 -12.76
N ASP A 197 9.14 -18.04 -11.58
CA ASP A 197 9.33 -19.16 -10.66
C ASP A 197 9.23 -18.64 -9.23
N ILE A 198 8.55 -19.37 -8.35
CA ILE A 198 8.40 -19.07 -6.92
C ILE A 198 9.77 -18.89 -6.25
N ARG A 199 10.80 -19.59 -6.73
CA ARG A 199 12.18 -19.54 -6.22
C ARG A 199 12.99 -18.35 -6.73
N GLN A 200 12.50 -17.64 -7.75
CA GLN A 200 13.21 -16.52 -8.38
C GLN A 200 12.52 -15.20 -8.04
N ALA A 201 13.29 -14.14 -7.89
CA ALA A 201 12.77 -12.77 -7.76
C ALA A 201 11.70 -12.42 -8.81
N PRO A 202 10.69 -11.62 -8.44
CA PRO A 202 9.76 -11.07 -9.41
C PRO A 202 10.47 -10.05 -10.31
N MET A 203 9.91 -9.84 -11.50
CA MET A 203 10.41 -8.93 -12.52
C MET A 203 9.42 -7.79 -12.74
N LEU A 204 9.96 -6.64 -13.15
CA LEU A 204 9.22 -5.47 -13.59
C LEU A 204 8.92 -5.55 -15.08
N ILE A 205 7.78 -4.99 -15.49
CA ILE A 205 7.52 -4.67 -16.88
C ILE A 205 8.17 -3.31 -17.18
N SER A 206 9.00 -3.24 -18.21
CA SER A 206 9.70 -2.05 -18.69
C SER A 206 9.44 -1.90 -20.19
N GLU A 207 8.70 -0.85 -20.56
CA GLU A 207 8.51 -0.42 -21.94
C GLU A 207 9.38 0.83 -22.22
N LYS A 208 9.98 0.91 -23.41
CA LYS A 208 10.72 2.11 -23.84
C LYS A 208 9.72 3.26 -24.01
N GLY A 209 9.73 4.27 -23.15
CA GLY A 209 8.96 5.49 -23.38
C GLY A 209 8.58 6.28 -22.13
N GLU A 210 8.04 5.65 -21.10
CA GLU A 210 7.68 6.32 -19.85
C GLU A 210 7.53 5.25 -18.78
N ILE A 211 8.56 5.13 -17.92
CA ILE A 211 8.54 4.19 -16.82
C ILE A 211 7.94 4.92 -15.62
N ALA A 212 6.66 4.70 -15.34
CA ALA A 212 6.12 4.99 -14.01
C ALA A 212 6.62 3.91 -13.04
N LEU A 213 7.93 3.93 -12.72
CA LEU A 213 8.43 3.22 -11.56
C LEU A 213 7.72 3.85 -10.35
N PRO A 214 7.00 3.08 -9.53
CA PRO A 214 6.39 3.66 -8.37
C PRO A 214 7.50 4.22 -7.47
N PRO A 215 7.30 5.34 -6.76
CA PRO A 215 8.37 6.07 -6.07
C PRO A 215 9.23 5.24 -5.11
N TRP A 216 8.68 4.12 -4.61
CA TRP A 216 9.37 3.19 -3.72
C TRP A 216 10.34 2.24 -4.42
N ALA A 217 10.21 1.98 -5.73
CA ALA A 217 11.11 1.14 -6.52
C ALA A 217 12.40 1.87 -6.98
N VAL A 218 12.45 3.20 -6.81
CA VAL A 218 13.59 4.07 -7.14
C VAL A 218 14.19 4.73 -5.89
N ALA A 219 13.56 4.54 -4.72
CA ALA A 219 14.08 5.08 -3.48
C ALA A 219 15.33 4.28 -3.07
N GLU A 220 16.50 4.94 -3.02
CA GLU A 220 17.67 4.39 -2.34
C GLU A 220 17.32 4.20 -0.86
N ILE A 221 16.97 2.97 -0.47
CA ILE A 221 16.66 2.62 0.91
C ILE A 221 17.84 1.83 1.47
N LYS A 222 18.49 2.41 2.48
CA LYS A 222 19.59 1.79 3.23
C LYS A 222 19.23 0.34 3.61
N THR A 223 20.06 -0.59 3.15
CA THR A 223 19.94 -2.05 3.32
C THR A 223 19.58 -2.45 4.77
N ARG A 224 18.54 -3.26 4.94
CA ARG A 224 18.11 -3.81 6.24
C ARG A 224 19.10 -4.87 6.74
N ALA A 225 19.31 -4.93 8.05
CA ALA A 225 20.25 -5.85 8.68
C ALA A 225 19.68 -7.29 8.80
N SER A 226 20.57 -8.27 8.68
CA SER A 226 20.26 -9.72 8.69
C SER A 226 19.71 -10.23 10.03
N LEU A 227 18.77 -11.19 9.98
CA LEU A 227 18.20 -11.90 11.14
C LEU A 227 19.18 -12.87 11.82
N LYS A 228 20.41 -12.99 11.32
CA LYS A 228 21.50 -13.71 12.01
C LYS A 228 22.17 -12.86 13.09
N THR A 229 21.87 -11.56 13.14
CA THR A 229 22.40 -10.63 14.14
C THR A 229 21.32 -10.20 15.13
N TYR A 230 21.69 -10.01 16.40
CA TYR A 230 20.80 -9.56 17.48
C TYR A 230 20.09 -8.23 17.14
N SER A 231 20.72 -7.39 16.31
CA SER A 231 20.13 -6.16 15.75
C SER A 231 18.95 -6.42 14.80
N GLY A 232 18.99 -7.49 14.00
CA GLY A 232 17.89 -7.90 13.10
C GLY A 232 16.67 -8.42 13.87
N TRP A 233 16.89 -9.16 14.97
CA TRP A 233 15.81 -9.58 15.87
C TRP A 233 15.16 -8.41 16.60
N LYS A 234 15.96 -7.44 17.05
CA LYS A 234 15.45 -6.19 17.62
C LYS A 234 14.55 -5.42 16.65
N GLN A 235 14.87 -5.43 15.36
CA GLN A 235 14.14 -4.72 14.31
C GLN A 235 12.80 -5.36 13.92
N LEU A 236 12.63 -6.67 14.15
CA LEU A 236 11.41 -7.42 13.83
C LEU A 236 10.39 -7.37 14.98
N ILE A 237 10.87 -7.25 16.22
CA ILE A 237 10.03 -7.09 17.42
C ILE A 237 9.67 -5.62 17.65
N LEU A 238 10.53 -4.67 17.27
CA LEU A 238 10.28 -3.24 17.36
C LEU A 238 9.99 -2.66 15.97
N ARG A 239 8.70 -2.47 15.66
CA ARG A 239 8.18 -1.67 14.53
C ARG A 239 9.13 -0.53 14.13
N GLN A 240 9.35 -0.38 12.82
CA GLN A 240 9.93 0.80 12.14
C GLN A 240 10.94 1.56 13.00
N SER A 241 12.25 1.26 12.87
CA SER A 241 13.38 2.03 13.43
C SER A 241 12.91 3.00 14.52
N ALA A 242 12.66 2.49 15.73
CA ALA A 242 11.82 3.11 16.74
C ALA A 242 11.91 4.63 16.67
N ILE A 243 10.88 5.27 16.09
CA ILE A 243 10.80 6.73 16.09
C ILE A 243 10.94 7.11 17.55
N PRO A 244 12.00 7.83 17.92
CA PRO A 244 12.36 7.98 19.32
C PRO A 244 11.21 8.69 20.02
N TRP A 245 10.83 8.15 21.17
CA TRP A 245 9.99 8.88 22.11
C TRP A 245 10.72 10.17 22.47
N PHE A 246 9.98 11.26 22.39
CA PHE A 246 10.48 12.57 22.71
C PHE A 246 9.87 13.01 24.02
N THR A 247 10.70 13.01 25.06
CA THR A 247 10.32 13.47 26.38
C THR A 247 10.37 14.99 26.40
N ILE A 248 9.19 15.61 26.38
CA ILE A 248 9.07 17.06 26.42
C ILE A 248 9.37 17.55 27.83
N THR A 249 10.25 18.56 27.94
CA THR A 249 10.57 19.24 29.20
C THR A 249 9.93 20.62 29.27
N ASN A 250 10.08 21.27 30.42
CA ASN A 250 9.77 22.69 30.62
C ASN A 250 10.71 23.66 29.90
N GLU A 251 11.85 23.17 29.40
CA GLU A 251 12.75 23.92 28.53
C GLU A 251 12.41 23.76 27.04
N LEU A 252 12.76 24.77 26.25
CA LEU A 252 12.55 24.82 24.81
C LEU A 252 13.51 23.88 24.07
N GLN A 253 13.00 22.77 23.55
CA GLN A 253 13.81 21.74 22.88
C GLN A 253 13.61 21.73 21.37
N GLU A 254 14.68 21.55 20.60
CA GLU A 254 14.63 21.49 19.14
C GLU A 254 14.36 20.07 18.63
N LEU A 255 13.34 19.92 17.76
CA LEU A 255 13.04 18.69 17.04
C LEU A 255 13.84 18.63 15.73
N LYS A 256 14.97 17.91 15.74
CA LYS A 256 15.84 17.71 14.56
C LYS A 256 15.43 16.53 13.67
N ARG A 257 14.59 15.63 14.18
CA ARG A 257 14.19 14.38 13.50
C ARG A 257 12.75 14.04 13.81
N ALA A 258 12.18 13.14 13.00
CA ALA A 258 10.89 12.53 13.29
C ALA A 258 10.89 11.96 14.71
N SER A 259 9.90 12.37 15.50
CA SER A 259 9.87 12.11 16.94
C SER A 259 8.45 11.85 17.41
N ARG A 260 8.28 10.94 18.36
CA ARG A 260 6.98 10.50 18.85
C ARG A 260 6.68 11.11 20.22
N ILE A 261 5.52 11.73 20.36
CA ILE A 261 5.01 12.29 21.61
C ILE A 261 3.81 11.45 22.05
N PRO A 262 3.81 10.92 23.29
CA PRO A 262 2.73 10.07 23.77
C PRO A 262 1.44 10.87 24.02
N HIS A 263 0.31 10.18 23.87
CA HIS A 263 -0.98 10.67 24.38
C HIS A 263 -1.07 10.45 25.89
N ASP A 264 -0.29 11.23 26.65
CA ASP A 264 -0.17 11.15 28.10
C ASP A 264 -1.23 11.99 28.85
N GLY A 265 -2.12 12.69 28.14
CA GLY A 265 -3.13 13.58 28.75
C GLY A 265 -2.65 15.02 28.97
N LYS A 266 -1.35 15.27 28.77
CA LYS A 266 -0.72 16.56 29.03
C LYS A 266 -0.65 17.39 27.76
N SER A 267 -0.75 18.70 27.92
CA SER A 267 -0.58 19.63 26.80
C SER A 267 0.88 19.98 26.59
N PHE A 268 1.22 20.44 25.39
CA PHE A 268 2.55 20.98 25.09
C PHE A 268 2.44 22.03 23.99
N ASP A 269 3.45 22.86 23.89
CA ASP A 269 3.51 23.93 22.90
C ASP A 269 4.59 23.64 21.85
N VAL A 270 4.27 23.97 20.61
CA VAL A 270 5.15 23.87 19.44
C VAL A 270 5.37 25.29 18.91
N VAL A 271 6.64 25.67 18.79
CA VAL A 271 7.08 26.94 18.25
C VAL A 271 7.64 26.72 16.85
N ILE A 272 7.04 27.41 15.88
CA ILE A 272 7.36 27.36 14.46
C ILE A 272 7.69 28.78 13.98
N GLY A 273 8.97 29.11 13.89
CA GLY A 273 9.39 30.50 13.65
C GLY A 273 8.89 31.41 14.78
N ARG A 274 7.99 32.36 14.45
CA ARG A 274 7.30 33.24 15.43
C ARG A 274 5.91 32.76 15.84
N THR A 275 5.41 31.69 15.22
CA THR A 275 4.07 31.17 15.51
C THR A 275 4.14 30.17 16.66
N HIS A 276 3.24 30.33 17.63
CA HIS A 276 3.14 29.48 18.80
C HIS A 276 1.83 28.70 18.78
N LEU A 277 1.89 27.38 18.88
CA LEU A 277 0.73 26.49 18.81
C LEU A 277 0.71 25.54 20.01
N ARG A 278 -0.40 25.49 20.74
CA ARG A 278 -0.65 24.54 21.82
C ARG A 278 -1.36 23.30 21.30
N PHE A 279 -0.79 22.15 21.62
CA PHE A 279 -1.33 20.81 21.39
C PHE A 279 -1.87 20.29 22.71
N ALA A 280 -3.14 19.93 22.74
CA ALA A 280 -3.79 19.35 23.91
C ALA A 280 -4.62 18.12 23.51
N PRO A 281 -4.62 17.05 24.32
CA PRO A 281 -5.57 15.96 24.15
C PRO A 281 -7.02 16.46 24.20
N GLU A 282 -7.88 15.96 23.32
CA GLU A 282 -9.30 16.28 23.36
C GLU A 282 -9.99 15.48 24.46
N ILE A 283 -10.64 16.19 25.38
CA ILE A 283 -11.39 15.59 26.48
C ILE A 283 -12.79 16.20 26.46
N PRO A 284 -13.76 15.55 25.80
CA PRO A 284 -15.14 16.04 25.78
C PRO A 284 -15.77 15.88 27.16
N LEU A 285 -16.50 16.91 27.61
CA LEU A 285 -17.29 16.85 28.84
C LEU A 285 -18.34 15.74 28.74
N GLY A 286 -18.42 14.88 29.76
CA GLY A 286 -19.37 13.76 29.81
C GLY A 286 -18.98 12.52 28.99
N ALA A 287 -17.79 12.48 28.39
CA ALA A 287 -17.33 11.32 27.65
C ALA A 287 -17.01 10.12 28.55
N SER A 288 -17.42 8.92 28.15
CA SER A 288 -17.08 7.69 28.87
C SER A 288 -15.59 7.32 28.72
N LYS A 289 -15.02 6.59 29.69
CA LYS A 289 -13.65 6.06 29.59
C LYS A 289 -13.44 5.20 28.34
N LYS A 290 -14.48 4.50 27.85
CA LYS A 290 -14.43 3.73 26.60
C LYS A 290 -14.32 4.65 25.38
N TYR A 291 -15.05 5.75 25.35
CA TYR A 291 -14.97 6.76 24.29
C TYR A 291 -13.56 7.36 24.22
N LEU A 292 -13.00 7.80 25.34
CA LEU A 292 -11.65 8.38 25.40
C LEU A 292 -10.54 7.40 24.97
N ARG A 293 -10.73 6.09 25.19
CA ARG A 293 -9.79 5.05 24.71
C ARG A 293 -9.80 4.90 23.19
N LEU A 294 -10.96 5.10 22.55
CA LEU A 294 -11.17 4.93 21.12
C LEU A 294 -10.91 6.23 20.33
N HIS A 295 -11.11 7.39 20.94
CA HIS A 295 -11.04 8.71 20.31
C HIS A 295 -9.95 9.57 20.93
N LYS A 296 -8.70 9.14 20.75
CA LYS A 296 -7.50 9.85 21.21
C LYS A 296 -7.13 10.98 20.26
N ASN A 297 -8.00 11.99 20.17
CA ASN A 297 -7.81 13.13 19.29
C ASN A 297 -6.90 14.17 19.96
N TRP A 298 -6.25 15.00 19.13
CA TRP A 298 -5.52 16.18 19.59
C TRP A 298 -6.18 17.45 19.08
N ILE A 299 -6.11 18.51 19.87
CA ILE A 299 -6.55 19.87 19.53
C ILE A 299 -5.31 20.75 19.39
N ILE A 300 -5.24 21.50 18.30
CA ILE A 300 -4.24 22.54 18.04
C ILE A 300 -4.90 23.90 18.12
N ARG A 301 -4.33 24.81 18.92
CA ARG A 301 -4.82 26.18 19.07
C ARG A 301 -3.68 27.16 19.31
N GLN A 302 -3.91 28.46 19.09
CA GLN A 302 -2.96 29.48 19.53
C GLN A 302 -3.04 29.68 21.06
N PRO A 303 -1.91 29.81 21.77
CA PRO A 303 -1.90 30.09 23.20
C PRO A 303 -2.61 31.41 23.51
N GLY A 304 -3.49 31.39 24.51
CA GLY A 304 -4.34 32.53 24.86
C GLY A 304 -5.67 32.61 24.11
N SER A 305 -6.00 31.66 23.21
CA SER A 305 -7.30 31.68 22.52
C SER A 305 -8.49 31.64 23.48
N CYS A 306 -8.36 31.06 24.67
CA CYS A 306 -9.44 31.05 25.68
C CYS A 306 -9.69 32.41 26.37
N ASN A 307 -8.75 33.36 26.29
CA ASN A 307 -8.87 34.71 26.88
C ASN A 307 -8.83 35.83 25.84
N ALA A 308 -8.59 35.53 24.57
CA ALA A 308 -8.60 36.51 23.49
C ALA A 308 -10.05 36.83 23.12
N LYS A 309 -10.39 38.12 23.03
CA LYS A 309 -11.70 38.60 22.54
C LYS A 309 -12.12 38.03 21.17
N ASN A 310 -11.20 37.43 20.41
CA ASN A 310 -11.41 36.84 19.10
C ASN A 310 -10.81 35.41 19.02
N ILE A 311 -11.60 34.40 19.38
CA ILE A 311 -11.26 33.00 19.07
C ILE A 311 -11.37 32.81 17.56
N ARG A 312 -10.24 32.59 16.86
CA ARG A 312 -10.26 32.28 15.42
C ARG A 312 -10.60 30.81 15.11
N GLY A 313 -10.49 29.93 16.10
CA GLY A 313 -10.84 28.52 16.00
C GLY A 313 -9.74 27.60 16.54
N PHE A 314 -9.92 26.30 16.35
CA PHE A 314 -8.95 25.26 16.67
C PHE A 314 -8.97 24.19 15.58
N ALA A 315 -7.87 23.46 15.42
CA ALA A 315 -7.81 22.29 14.55
C ALA A 315 -7.87 21.03 15.41
N ARG A 316 -8.51 19.97 14.90
CA ARG A 316 -8.54 18.65 15.52
C ARG A 316 -7.74 17.68 14.66
N ILE A 317 -6.94 16.81 15.28
CA ILE A 317 -6.26 15.69 14.63
C ILE A 317 -6.78 14.38 15.23
N GLN A 318 -7.55 13.63 14.43
CA GLN A 318 -8.12 12.34 14.79
C GLN A 318 -7.09 11.20 14.66
N PRO A 319 -7.27 10.05 15.32
CA PRO A 319 -6.46 8.87 15.08
C PRO A 319 -6.35 8.53 13.59
N GLU A 320 -5.13 8.21 13.17
CA GLU A 320 -4.74 7.89 11.78
C GLU A 320 -4.78 9.09 10.81
N GLU A 321 -5.13 10.29 11.29
CA GLU A 321 -5.07 11.52 10.51
C GLU A 321 -3.64 12.08 10.46
N THR A 322 -3.29 12.69 9.32
CA THR A 322 -2.03 13.37 9.11
C THR A 322 -2.27 14.75 8.54
N VAL A 323 -1.73 15.78 9.21
CA VAL A 323 -1.86 17.18 8.82
C VAL A 323 -0.49 17.79 8.58
N MET A 324 -0.40 18.68 7.59
CA MET A 324 0.81 19.46 7.31
C MET A 324 0.59 20.89 7.81
N LEU A 325 1.46 21.37 8.70
CA LEU A 325 1.47 22.78 9.10
C LEU A 325 2.50 23.54 8.28
N GLY A 326 2.03 24.62 7.66
CA GLY A 326 2.83 25.51 6.84
C GLY A 326 1.95 26.40 5.97
N ARG A 327 2.56 27.42 5.37
CA ARG A 327 1.85 28.45 4.58
C ARG A 327 1.17 27.93 3.31
N SER A 328 1.51 26.74 2.81
CA SER A 328 0.80 26.17 1.65
C SER A 328 -0.46 25.41 2.03
N ASN A 329 -0.74 25.24 3.32
CA ASN A 329 -2.01 24.71 3.79
C ASN A 329 -2.95 25.87 4.13
N ASN A 330 -3.81 26.27 3.18
CA ASN A 330 -4.66 27.44 3.31
C ASN A 330 -5.55 27.39 4.56
N ASP A 331 -6.11 26.24 4.92
CA ASP A 331 -6.99 26.13 6.09
C ASP A 331 -6.24 26.44 7.39
N PHE A 332 -5.03 25.89 7.53
CA PHE A 332 -4.18 26.11 8.69
C PHE A 332 -3.51 27.49 8.68
N ASP A 333 -3.19 28.03 7.51
CA ASP A 333 -2.66 29.38 7.36
C ASP A 333 -3.72 30.44 7.69
N ILE A 334 -4.99 30.23 7.30
CA ILE A 334 -6.11 31.08 7.71
C ILE A 334 -6.32 30.99 9.23
N LEU A 335 -6.31 29.77 9.79
CA LEU A 335 -6.59 29.54 11.20
C LEU A 335 -5.50 30.09 12.13
N PHE A 336 -4.23 29.92 11.75
CA PHE A 336 -3.07 30.26 12.59
C PHE A 336 -2.26 31.46 12.10
N ASN A 337 -2.59 32.02 10.93
CA ASN A 337 -1.96 33.19 10.32
C ASN A 337 -0.43 33.08 10.31
N PHE A 338 0.11 32.11 9.57
CA PHE A 338 1.53 31.84 9.63
C PHE A 338 2.35 32.98 9.02
N SER A 339 3.34 33.46 9.77
CA SER A 339 4.26 34.48 9.27
C SER A 339 5.13 33.94 8.12
N LYS A 340 5.83 34.84 7.40
CA LYS A 340 6.82 34.46 6.38
C LYS A 340 7.95 33.59 6.94
N ASP A 341 8.12 33.58 8.26
CA ASP A 341 9.08 32.73 8.94
C ASP A 341 8.66 31.25 8.93
N VAL A 342 7.41 30.91 8.64
CA VAL A 342 6.98 29.53 8.45
C VAL A 342 7.18 29.11 6.98
N ALA A 343 7.61 27.88 6.75
CA ALA A 343 7.81 27.36 5.40
C ALA A 343 6.46 27.05 4.72
N LYS A 344 6.45 26.82 3.41
CA LYS A 344 5.24 26.33 2.71
C LYS A 344 4.77 25.01 3.32
N SER A 345 5.70 24.05 3.42
CA SER A 345 5.52 22.80 4.16
C SER A 345 6.55 22.73 5.28
N HIS A 346 6.14 23.01 6.51
CA HIS A 346 7.09 23.16 7.61
C HIS A 346 7.21 21.89 8.46
N VAL A 347 6.07 21.33 8.86
CA VAL A 347 6.02 20.12 9.70
C VAL A 347 4.86 19.22 9.30
N LEU A 348 5.11 17.91 9.30
CA LEU A 348 4.07 16.90 9.20
C LEU A 348 3.73 16.39 10.60
N ILE A 349 2.45 16.31 10.92
CA ILE A 349 1.97 15.79 12.20
C ILE A 349 0.97 14.68 11.92
N SER A 350 1.28 13.48 12.40
CA SER A 350 0.41 12.30 12.25
C SER A 350 -0.02 11.80 13.62
N ASN A 351 -1.31 11.50 13.80
CA ASN A 351 -1.80 10.85 15.01
C ASN A 351 -1.78 9.32 14.83
N MET A 352 -0.79 8.65 15.39
CA MET A 352 -0.64 7.19 15.32
C MET A 352 -1.27 6.52 16.54
N LYS A 353 -2.57 6.20 16.44
CA LYS A 353 -3.34 5.53 17.51
C LYS A 353 -3.35 6.30 18.84
N GLY A 354 -3.39 7.63 18.73
CA GLY A 354 -3.35 8.58 19.83
C GLY A 354 -2.03 9.32 19.94
N ASP A 355 -0.90 8.68 19.64
CA ASP A 355 0.40 9.32 19.82
C ASP A 355 0.75 10.21 18.63
N LEU A 356 1.28 11.41 18.87
CA LEU A 356 1.68 12.31 17.80
C LEU A 356 3.07 11.93 17.28
N LEU A 357 3.14 11.71 15.98
CA LEU A 357 4.38 11.68 15.23
C LEU A 357 4.60 13.06 14.62
N ILE A 358 5.60 13.79 15.11
CA ILE A 358 6.00 15.10 14.57
C ILE A 358 7.24 14.89 13.70
N THR A 359 7.12 15.23 12.42
CA THR A 359 8.20 15.12 11.43
C THR A 359 8.54 16.50 10.87
N PRO A 360 9.69 17.08 11.26
CA PRO A 360 10.21 18.29 10.63
C PRO A 360 10.44 18.06 9.12
N ILE A 361 9.84 18.90 8.27
CA ILE A 361 10.03 18.87 6.81
C ILE A 361 11.08 19.90 6.41
N ASP A 362 10.97 21.11 6.95
CA ASP A 362 11.91 22.19 6.65
C ASP A 362 13.23 21.97 7.41
N LYS A 363 14.35 21.96 6.65
CA LYS A 363 15.70 21.75 7.21
C LYS A 363 16.38 23.04 7.65
N MET A 364 15.86 24.20 7.24
CA MET A 364 16.48 25.51 7.47
C MET A 364 15.94 26.18 8.73
N LYS A 365 14.68 25.90 9.08
CA LYS A 365 13.98 26.55 10.18
C LYS A 365 13.52 25.50 11.19
N PRO A 366 14.14 25.47 12.37
CA PRO A 366 13.88 24.42 13.34
C PRO A 366 12.51 24.56 14.00
N ILE A 367 11.93 23.41 14.33
CA ILE A 367 10.73 23.32 15.16
C ILE A 367 11.18 23.12 16.60
N LYS A 368 10.55 23.86 17.50
CA LYS A 368 10.85 23.77 18.93
C LYS A 368 9.61 23.33 19.70
N VAL A 369 9.80 22.54 20.75
CA VAL A 369 8.72 21.99 21.57
C VAL A 369 9.05 22.22 23.03
N VAL A 370 8.04 22.58 23.81
CA VAL A 370 8.15 22.84 25.25
C VAL A 370 6.85 22.47 25.96
N ARG A 371 6.93 22.05 27.21
CA ARG A 371 5.78 21.79 28.07
C ARG A 371 5.76 22.83 29.19
N LEU A 372 4.92 23.85 29.03
CA LEU A 372 4.78 24.91 30.04
C LEU A 372 3.92 24.49 31.24
N ASP A 373 3.07 23.48 31.06
CA ASP A 373 2.14 22.97 32.07
C ASP A 373 2.19 21.44 32.07
N ASP A 374 2.43 20.84 33.23
CA ASP A 374 2.52 19.39 33.40
C ASP A 374 1.23 18.76 33.94
N HIS A 375 0.15 19.55 34.03
CA HIS A 375 -1.18 19.07 34.42
C HIS A 375 -1.75 18.08 33.39
N ASP A 376 -2.21 16.93 33.89
CA ASP A 376 -2.92 15.92 33.11
C ASP A 376 -4.39 16.33 32.99
N ASN A 377 -4.83 16.69 31.80
CA ASN A 377 -6.19 17.21 31.59
C ASN A 377 -7.29 16.15 31.77
N ARG A 378 -6.91 14.88 32.01
CA ARG A 378 -7.84 13.78 32.27
C ARG A 378 -8.26 13.67 33.73
N GLU A 379 -7.49 14.30 34.63
CA GLU A 379 -7.76 14.44 36.06
C GLU A 379 -8.40 15.81 36.32
#